data_AF-A0A2E8W952-F1
#
_entry.id   AF-A0A2E8W952-F1
#
_cell.length_a   1.000
_cell.length_b   1.000
_cell.length_c   1.000
_cell.angle_alpha   90.00
_cell.angle_beta   90.00
_cell.angle_gamma   90.00
#
_symmetry.space_group_name_H-M   'P 1'
#
loop_
_entity.id
_entity.type
_entity.pdbx_description
1 polymer ?
#
loop_
_entity_poly.entity_id
_entity_poly.type
_entity_poly.pdbx_seq_one_letter_code
_entity_poly.pdbx_strand_id
1 'polypeptide(L)'
;MLHIIVSYGHDRADEWLRVVRLSGAVALNEYLRQIMGVGFGTVEVCGRRPYLVLDASRYDVDEDILLETVELAAYKDPMPADGPGR
;
A
#
# COMPACT_ATOMS: atom_id res chain seq x y z
N MET A 1 3.64 4.84 -14.00
CA MET A 1 3.79 5.41 -12.65
C MET A 1 2.44 5.32 -11.97
N LEU A 2 2.26 4.30 -11.13
CA LEU A 2 1.03 4.08 -10.39
C LEU A 2 1.21 4.73 -9.02
N HIS A 3 0.46 5.79 -8.73
CA HIS A 3 0.50 6.43 -7.42
C HIS A 3 -0.45 5.67 -6.49
N ILE A 4 0.11 4.82 -5.63
CA ILE A 4 -0.67 4.08 -4.64
C ILE A 4 -0.47 4.79 -3.32
N ILE A 5 -1.58 5.10 -2.66
CA ILE A 5 -1.57 5.60 -1.29
C ILE A 5 -1.68 4.36 -0.39
N VAL A 6 -0.58 4.05 0.28
CA VAL A 6 -0.52 2.93 1.23
C VAL A 6 -0.82 3.45 2.63
N SER A 7 -1.72 2.77 3.34
CA SER A 7 -2.05 3.01 4.74
C SER A 7 -1.65 1.78 5.56
N TYR A 8 -1.02 2.00 6.72
CA TYR A 8 -0.80 0.96 7.73
C TYR A 8 -1.74 1.25 8.91
N GLY A 9 -2.84 0.52 9.00
CA GLY A 9 -3.82 0.65 10.08
C GLY A 9 -4.81 -0.52 10.05
N HIS A 10 -5.21 -1.01 11.22
CA HIS A 10 -6.05 -2.20 11.37
C HIS A 10 -7.50 -1.78 11.66
N ASP A 11 -8.31 -1.75 10.60
CA ASP A 11 -9.78 -1.74 10.55
C ASP A 11 -10.62 -0.53 11.06
N ARG A 12 -11.59 -0.18 10.19
CA ARG A 12 -12.86 0.56 10.36
C ARG A 12 -12.88 2.08 10.59
N ALA A 13 -12.98 2.84 9.49
CA ALA A 13 -13.65 4.15 9.46
C ALA A 13 -14.24 4.47 8.06
N ASP A 14 -15.48 4.02 7.80
CA ASP A 14 -15.99 3.84 6.42
C ASP A 14 -16.55 5.11 5.72
N GLU A 15 -16.67 6.25 6.40
CA GLU A 15 -17.25 7.48 5.80
C GLU A 15 -16.19 8.56 5.53
N TRP A 16 -15.30 8.83 6.49
CA TRP A 16 -14.25 9.85 6.34
C TRP A 16 -13.10 9.40 5.43
N LEU A 17 -12.74 8.11 5.42
CA LEU A 17 -11.74 7.57 4.50
C LEU A 17 -12.17 7.71 3.02
N ARG A 18 -13.47 7.76 2.73
CA ARG A 18 -13.97 8.05 1.36
C ARG A 18 -13.73 9.52 0.98
N VAL A 19 -13.88 10.45 1.92
CA VAL A 19 -13.65 11.89 1.72
C VAL A 19 -12.17 12.18 1.44
N VAL A 20 -11.25 11.51 2.13
CA VAL A 20 -9.80 11.64 1.88
C VAL A 20 -9.26 10.74 0.76
N ARG A 21 -10.14 10.02 0.04
CA ARG A 21 -9.80 9.07 -1.05
C ARG A 21 -8.87 7.93 -0.60
N LEU A 22 -9.07 7.45 0.63
CA LEU A 22 -8.30 6.36 1.24
C LEU A 22 -9.12 5.08 1.47
N SER A 23 -10.38 5.06 1.09
CA SER A 23 -11.25 3.88 1.22
C SER A 23 -10.78 2.65 0.42
N GLY A 24 -9.77 2.80 -0.43
CA GLY A 24 -9.08 1.70 -1.13
C GLY A 24 -7.60 1.59 -0.79
N ALA A 25 -7.12 2.31 0.24
CA ALA A 25 -5.74 2.20 0.69
C ALA A 25 -5.55 0.82 1.33
N VAL A 26 -4.48 0.14 0.92
CA VAL A 26 -4.07 -1.16 1.44
C VAL A 26 -2.63 -1.05 1.93
N ALA A 27 -2.25 -1.88 2.89
CA ALA A 27 -0.86 -1.97 3.32
C ALA A 27 0.04 -2.36 2.12
N LEU A 28 1.26 -1.81 2.03
CA LEU A 28 2.14 -2.04 0.88
C LEU A 28 2.39 -3.54 0.67
N ASN A 29 2.63 -4.26 1.76
CA ASN A 29 2.85 -5.71 1.70
C ASN A 29 1.64 -6.48 1.16
N GLU A 30 0.42 -6.05 1.48
CA GLU A 30 -0.81 -6.62 0.93
C GLU A 30 -0.89 -6.34 -0.57
N TYR A 31 -0.61 -5.10 -0.97
CA TYR A 31 -0.61 -4.70 -2.38
C TYR A 31 0.44 -5.45 -3.20
N LEU A 32 1.67 -5.59 -2.70
CA LEU A 32 2.73 -6.37 -3.34
C LEU A 32 2.29 -7.83 -3.52
N ARG A 33 1.68 -8.42 -2.49
CA ARG A 33 1.12 -9.78 -2.56
C ARG A 33 0.02 -9.92 -3.60
N GLN A 34 -0.84 -8.92 -3.76
CA GLN A 34 -1.86 -8.91 -4.82
C GLN A 34 -1.23 -8.83 -6.22
N ILE A 35 -0.20 -8.00 -6.41
CA ILE A 35 0.53 -7.94 -7.68
C ILE A 35 1.16 -9.31 -8.02
N MET A 36 1.81 -9.96 -7.05
CA MET A 36 2.40 -11.27 -7.27
C MET A 36 1.34 -12.34 -7.53
N GLY A 37 0.20 -12.27 -6.83
CA GLY A 37 -0.93 -13.17 -7.00
C GLY A 37 -1.55 -13.15 -8.40
N VAL A 38 -1.43 -12.05 -9.15
CA VAL A 38 -1.89 -11.96 -10.54
C VAL A 38 -0.82 -12.38 -11.57
N GLY A 39 0.36 -12.84 -11.13
CA GLY A 39 1.37 -13.49 -11.98
C GLY A 39 2.57 -12.61 -12.37
N PHE A 40 2.90 -11.58 -11.59
CA PHE A 40 4.20 -10.91 -11.67
C PHE A 40 5.17 -11.60 -10.71
N GLY A 41 6.24 -12.21 -11.23
CA GLY A 41 7.19 -12.96 -10.41
C GLY A 41 8.10 -12.07 -9.56
N THR A 42 8.42 -10.88 -10.07
CA THR A 42 9.26 -9.90 -9.40
C THR A 42 8.56 -8.55 -9.31
N VAL A 43 8.59 -7.93 -8.12
CA VAL A 43 8.10 -6.58 -7.87
C VAL A 43 9.15 -5.80 -7.07
N GLU A 44 9.54 -4.62 -7.56
CA GLU A 44 10.55 -3.75 -6.97
C GLU A 44 9.93 -2.42 -6.56
N VAL A 45 10.29 -1.93 -5.37
CA VAL A 45 9.97 -0.57 -4.92
C VAL A 45 11.07 0.37 -5.39
N CYS A 46 10.76 1.24 -6.35
CA CYS A 46 11.72 2.18 -6.95
C CYS A 46 11.83 3.49 -6.15
N GLY A 47 10.80 3.85 -5.37
CA GLY A 47 10.77 5.10 -4.64
C GLY A 47 9.66 5.14 -3.60
N ARG A 48 9.91 5.86 -2.51
CA ARG A 48 8.95 6.15 -1.45
C ARG A 48 9.05 7.62 -1.08
N ARG A 49 7.90 8.28 -0.97
CA ARG A 49 7.82 9.69 -0.57
C ARG A 49 6.67 9.88 0.42
N PRO A 50 6.90 10.56 1.55
CA PRO A 50 5.80 10.90 2.45
C PRO A 50 4.81 11.81 1.71
N TYR A 51 3.52 11.52 1.85
CA TYR A 51 2.43 12.26 1.21
C TYR A 51 1.60 13.02 2.24
N LEU A 52 1.12 12.33 3.27
CA LEU A 52 0.22 12.87 4.28
C LEU A 52 0.33 12.06 5.58
N VAL A 53 0.22 12.72 6.73
CA VAL A 53 0.01 12.04 8.01
C VAL A 53 -1.48 12.12 8.36
N LEU A 54 -2.11 10.98 8.60
CA LEU A 54 -3.41 10.91 9.24
C LEU A 54 -3.19 10.91 10.74
N ASP A 55 -3.62 11.98 11.38
CA ASP A 55 -3.55 12.12 12.82
C ASP A 55 -4.69 11.35 13.50
N ALA A 56 -4.34 10.51 14.47
CA ALA A 56 -5.29 9.66 15.21
C ALA A 56 -6.35 10.47 15.95
N SER A 57 -5.99 11.64 16.49
CA SER A 57 -6.92 12.51 17.20
C SER A 57 -8.01 13.08 16.30
N ARG A 58 -7.76 13.14 14.99
CA ARG A 58 -8.69 13.67 13.99
C ARG A 58 -9.48 12.60 13.24
N TYR A 59 -8.93 11.41 13.04
CA TYR A 59 -9.42 10.47 12.03
C TYR A 59 -9.97 9.12 12.56
N ASP A 60 -10.19 8.98 13.87
CA ASP A 60 -10.73 7.74 14.48
C ASP A 60 -9.96 6.49 14.03
N VAL A 61 -8.64 6.61 14.08
CA VAL A 61 -7.68 5.53 13.83
C VAL A 61 -6.85 5.32 15.10
N ASP A 62 -6.41 4.09 15.33
CA ASP A 62 -5.72 3.72 16.58
C ASP A 62 -4.37 4.42 16.77
N GLU A 63 -3.72 4.81 15.68
CA GLU A 63 -2.40 5.46 15.67
C GLU A 63 -2.24 6.41 14.48
N ASP A 64 -1.25 7.30 14.55
CA ASP A 64 -0.93 8.20 13.45
C ASP A 64 -0.41 7.39 12.24
N ILE A 65 -1.07 7.56 11.10
CA ILE A 65 -0.74 6.80 9.89
C ILE A 65 0.02 7.71 8.91
N LEU A 66 1.27 7.37 8.62
CA LEU A 66 2.00 7.98 7.51
C LEU A 66 1.58 7.33 6.18
N LEU A 67 0.95 8.13 5.33
CA LEU A 67 0.66 7.77 3.96
C LEU A 67 1.85 8.16 3.08
N GLU A 68 2.27 7.22 2.25
CA GLU A 68 3.36 7.41 1.30
C GLU A 68 2.87 7.21 -0.12
N THR A 69 3.45 7.99 -1.03
CA THR A 69 3.46 7.65 -2.46
C THR A 69 4.59 6.66 -2.70
N VAL A 70 4.24 5.50 -3.26
CA VAL A 70 5.20 4.44 -3.61
C VAL A 70 5.27 4.29 -5.14
N GLU A 71 6.48 4.28 -5.67
CA GLU A 71 6.75 3.96 -7.08
C GLU A 71 7.25 2.52 -7.17
N LEU A 72 6.68 1.76 -8.11
CA LEU A 72 6.90 0.32 -8.24
C LEU A 72 7.22 -0.05 -9.69
N ALA A 73 8.10 -1.04 -9.87
CA ALA A 73 8.26 -1.79 -11.11
C ALA A 73 7.81 -3.24 -10.87
N ALA A 74 6.98 -3.77 -11.78
CA ALA A 74 6.54 -5.16 -11.73
C ALA A 74 6.93 -5.86 -13.03
N TYR A 75 7.59 -7.00 -12.92
CA TYR A 75 8.12 -7.75 -14.05
C TYR A 75 7.31 -9.02 -14.25
N LYS A 76 7.02 -9.32 -15.52
CA LYS A 76 6.30 -10.54 -15.90
C LYS A 76 7.31 -11.65 -16.18
N ASP A 77 7.89 -12.17 -15.13
CA ASP A 77 8.80 -13.30 -15.08
C ASP A 77 8.15 -14.47 -14.31
N PRO A 78 8.62 -15.72 -14.50
CA PRO A 78 8.16 -16.84 -13.69
C PRO A 78 8.36 -16.54 -12.21
N MET A 79 7.34 -16.83 -11.40
CA MET A 79 7.42 -16.62 -9.96
C MET A 79 8.59 -17.43 -9.37
N PRO A 80 9.48 -16.82 -8.58
CA PRO A 80 10.59 -17.54 -7.96
C PRO A 80 10.08 -18.73 -7.12
N ALA A 81 10.83 -19.84 -7.14
CA ALA A 81 10.44 -21.08 -6.47
C ALA A 81 10.31 -20.94 -4.94
N ASP A 82 10.99 -19.96 -4.35
CA ASP A 82 10.98 -19.65 -2.91
C ASP A 82 9.82 -18.73 -2.45
N GLY A 83 8.86 -18.43 -3.34
CA GLY A 83 7.80 -17.47 -3.04
C GLY A 83 8.31 -16.02 -3.06
N PRO A 84 7.51 -15.04 -2.57
CA PRO A 84 7.86 -13.64 -2.67
C PRO A 84 9.20 -13.36 -1.99
N GLY A 85 10.16 -12.85 -2.76
CA GLY A 85 11.51 -12.53 -2.30
C GLY A 85 11.49 -11.62 -1.06
N ARG A 86 12.37 -11.94 -0.13
CA ARG A 86 12.56 -11.30 1.19
C ARG A 86 12.63 -9.78 1.14
#